data_AF-A0ABD1DZN6-F1
#
_entry.id   AF-A0ABD1DZN6-F1
#
_cell.length_a   1.000
_cell.length_b   1.000
_cell.length_c   1.000
_cell.angle_alpha   90.00
_cell.angle_beta   90.00
_cell.angle_gamma   90.00
#
_symmetry.space_group_name_H-M   'P 1'
#
loop_
_entity.id
_entity.type
_entity.pdbx_description
1 polymer ?
#
loop_
_entity_poly.entity_id
_entity_poly.type
_entity_poly.pdbx_seq_one_letter_code
_entity_poly.pdbx_strand_id
1 'polypeptide(L)' 'MCEEQNCQEEVSLLCLSYMDRFLSLVPIKKTHLQILATACLLLASKLREPNYKALPVELLVFYTDHSITKKDLI' A
#
# COMPACT_ATOMS: atom_id res chain seq x y z
N MET A 1 -4.29 8.07 -5.92
CA MET A 1 -3.29 8.04 -4.83
C MET A 1 -1.84 8.16 -5.32
N CYS A 2 -1.24 7.15 -5.97
CA CYS A 2 0.18 7.22 -6.37
C CYS A 2 0.49 8.39 -7.30
N GLU A 3 -0.37 8.62 -8.30
CA GLU A 3 -0.27 9.77 -9.21
C GLU A 3 -0.44 11.09 -8.45
N GLU A 4 -1.46 11.20 -7.59
CA GLU A 4 -1.69 12.39 -6.74
C GLU A 4 -0.48 12.72 -5.84
N GLN A 5 0.21 11.69 -5.33
CA GLN A 5 1.39 11.83 -4.48
C GLN A 5 2.70 11.96 -5.28
N ASN A 6 2.62 12.03 -6.62
CA ASN A 6 3.78 12.07 -7.51
C ASN A 6 4.80 10.94 -7.21
N CYS A 7 4.28 9.76 -6.87
CA CYS A 7 5.10 8.58 -6.68
C CYS A 7 5.77 8.19 -8.01
N GLN A 8 6.94 7.57 -7.92
CA GLN A 8 7.54 6.87 -9.04
C GLN A 8 6.59 5.78 -9.56
N GLU A 9 6.56 5.58 -10.88
CA GLU A 9 5.68 4.60 -11.52
C GLU A 9 5.92 3.18 -11.00
N GLU A 10 7.17 2.87 -10.65
CA GLU A 10 7.60 1.59 -10.09
C GLU A 10 6.93 1.28 -8.74
N VAL A 11 6.47 2.28 -7.98
CA VAL A 11 5.74 2.07 -6.72
C VAL A 11 4.42 1.35 -7.01
N SER A 12 3.67 1.81 -8.01
CA SER A 12 2.40 1.20 -8.41
C SER A 12 2.62 -0.21 -8.95
N LEU A 13 3.62 -0.39 -9.81
CA LEU A 13 3.95 -1.71 -10.39
C LEU A 13 4.38 -2.72 -9.32
N LEU A 14 5.18 -2.30 -8.34
CA LEU A 14 5.55 -3.17 -7.21
C LEU A 14 4.39 -3.49 -6.30
N CYS A 15 3.53 -2.52 -6.01
CA CYS A 15 2.33 -2.74 -5.22
C CYS A 15 1.48 -3.85 -5.85
N LEU A 16 1.22 -3.76 -7.16
CA LEU A 16 0.48 -4.78 -7.90
C LEU A 16 1.21 -6.13 -7.88
N SER A 17 2.53 -6.14 -8.11
CA SER A 17 3.34 -7.37 -8.03
C SER A 17 3.25 -8.05 -6.66
N TYR A 18 3.23 -7.28 -5.57
CA TYR A 18 3.05 -7.81 -4.22
C TYR A 18 1.65 -8.37 -3.98
N MET A 19 0.63 -7.63 -4.44
CA MET A 19 -0.76 -8.08 -4.33
C MET A 19 -0.97 -9.39 -5.09
N ASP A 20 -0.55 -9.47 -6.35
CA ASP A 20 -0.72 -10.67 -7.18
C ASP A 20 -0.03 -11.90 -6.55
N ARG A 21 1.22 -11.72 -6.09
CA ARG A 21 1.97 -12.78 -5.41
C ARG A 21 1.26 -13.23 -4.12
N PHE A 22 0.79 -12.31 -3.30
CA PHE A 22 0.08 -12.65 -2.07
C PHE A 22 -1.23 -13.39 -2.37
N LEU A 23 -2.03 -12.88 -3.30
CA LEU A 23 -3.31 -13.46 -3.69
C LEU A 23 -3.18 -14.84 -4.35
N SER A 24 -2.06 -15.09 -5.04
CA SER A 24 -1.77 -16.43 -5.61
C SER A 24 -1.54 -17.51 -4.54
N LEU A 25 -1.22 -17.12 -3.31
CA LEU A 25 -0.88 -18.04 -2.21
C LEU A 25 -1.92 -18.05 -1.10
N VAL A 26 -2.59 -16.92 -0.86
CA VAL A 26 -3.47 -16.73 0.30
C VAL A 26 -4.87 -16.34 -0.17
N PRO A 27 -5.90 -17.19 0.00
CA PRO A 27 -7.27 -16.80 -0.24
C PRO A 27 -7.71 -15.77 0.82
N ILE A 28 -8.19 -14.62 0.37
CA ILE A 28 -8.69 -13.57 1.25
C ILE A 28 -10.16 -13.23 0.99
N LYS A 29 -10.81 -12.67 2.00
CA LYS A 29 -12.13 -12.06 1.85
C LYS A 29 -12.01 -10.73 1.10
N LYS A 30 -13.05 -10.37 0.34
CA LYS A 30 -13.14 -9.07 -0.35
C LYS A 30 -12.93 -7.88 0.59
N THR A 31 -13.38 -8.00 1.84
CA THR A 31 -13.22 -6.99 2.91
C THR A 31 -11.75 -6.73 3.28
N HIS A 32 -10.83 -7.65 2.97
CA HIS A 32 -9.40 -7.50 3.27
C HIS A 32 -8.58 -6.96 2.07
N LEU A 33 -9.22 -6.70 0.92
CA LEU A 33 -8.48 -6.18 -0.24
C LEU A 33 -7.91 -4.79 0.01
N GLN A 34 -8.64 -3.93 0.72
CA GLN A 34 -8.18 -2.57 1.00
C GLN A 34 -6.94 -2.59 1.90
N ILE A 35 -6.93 -3.40 2.97
CA ILE A 35 -5.78 -3.49 3.87
C ILE A 35 -4.56 -4.12 3.18
N LEU A 36 -4.78 -5.14 2.34
CA LEU A 36 -3.71 -5.72 1.53
C LEU A 36 -3.10 -4.67 0.58
N ALA A 37 -3.93 -3.96 -0.18
CA ALA A 37 -3.47 -2.92 -1.09
C ALA A 37 -2.70 -1.81 -0.36
N THR A 38 -3.21 -1.36 0.79
CA THR A 38 -2.56 -0.33 1.61
C THR A 38 -1.21 -0.80 2.15
N ALA A 39 -1.10 -2.05 2.63
CA ALA A 39 0.16 -2.62 3.08
C ALA A 39 1.16 -2.79 1.92
N CYS A 40 0.72 -3.31 0.77
CA CYS A 40 1.55 -3.43 -0.42
C CYS A 40 2.07 -2.07 -0.92
N LEU A 41 1.22 -1.05 -0.88
CA LEU A 41 1.58 0.32 -1.27
C LEU A 41 2.59 0.94 -0.30
N LEU A 42 2.41 0.73 1.00
CA LEU A 42 3.38 1.15 2.02
C LEU A 42 4.75 0.51 1.78
N LEU A 43 4.80 -0.81 1.56
CA LEU A 43 6.04 -1.54 1.27
C LEU A 43 6.70 -1.07 -0.02
N ALA A 44 5.92 -0.93 -1.09
CA ALA A 44 6.44 -0.49 -2.39
C ALA A 44 7.03 0.92 -2.33
N SER A 45 6.34 1.86 -1.65
CA SER A 45 6.82 3.22 -1.49
C SER A 45 8.11 3.27 -0.67
N LYS A 46 8.20 2.54 0.44
CA LYS A 46 9.43 2.46 1.26
C LYS A 46 10.61 1.83 0.52
N LEU A 47 10.35 0.94 -0.44
CA LEU A 47 11.41 0.28 -1.20
C LEU A 47 11.93 1.14 -2.36
N ARG A 48 11.05 1.89 -3.04
CA ARG A 48 11.43 2.66 -4.24
C ARG A 48 11.68 4.12 -4.00
N GLU A 49 10.89 4.75 -3.13
CA GLU A 49 11.08 6.16 -2.84
C GLU A 49 12.23 6.36 -1.85
N PRO A 50 12.95 7.50 -1.93
CA PRO A 50 13.84 7.89 -0.85
C PRO A 50 13.04 8.09 0.44
N ASN A 51 13.69 7.92 1.59
CA ASN A 51 13.03 7.89 2.90
C ASN A 51 12.11 9.10 3.18
N TYR A 52 12.47 10.29 2.70
CA TYR A 52 11.68 11.53 2.88
C TYR A 52 10.45 11.63 1.96
N LYS A 53 10.32 10.76 0.95
CA LYS A 53 9.22 10.74 -0.04
C LYS A 53 8.37 9.47 0.05
N ALA A 54 8.83 8.45 0.76
CA ALA A 54 8.03 7.25 1.05
C ALA A 54 6.70 7.64 1.72
N LEU A 55 5.62 6.93 1.38
CA LEU A 55 4.28 7.31 1.82
C LEU A 55 4.17 7.13 3.35
N PRO A 56 3.83 8.19 4.09
CA PRO A 56 3.66 8.08 5.54
C PRO A 56 2.40 7.28 5.87
N VAL A 57 2.45 6.54 6.98
CA VAL A 57 1.35 5.65 7.39
C VAL A 57 0.08 6.45 7.65
N GLU A 58 0.21 7.64 8.22
CA GLU A 58 -0.90 8.54 8.54
C GLU A 58 -1.66 9.00 7.29
N LEU A 59 -0.94 9.21 6.17
CA LEU A 59 -1.55 9.56 4.88
C LEU A 59 -2.33 8.38 4.30
N LEU A 60 -1.79 7.16 4.42
CA LEU A 60 -2.48 5.95 3.97
C LEU A 60 -3.76 5.71 4.79
N VAL A 61 -3.71 5.88 6.11
CA VAL A 61 -4.88 5.79 6.99
C VAL A 61 -5.97 6.79 6.55
N PHE A 62 -5.59 8.05 6.30
CA PHE A 62 -6.51 9.08 5.80
C PHE A 62 -7.18 8.66 4.49
N TYR A 63 -6.39 8.18 3.51
CA TYR A 63 -6.91 7.78 2.22
C TYR A 63 -7.76 6.50 2.23
N THR A 64 -7.68 5.73 3.31
CA THR A 64 -8.58 4.59 3.54
C THR A 64 -9.88 4.99 4.23
N ASP A 65 -10.16 6.29 4.38
CA ASP A 65 -11.30 6.80 5.16
C ASP A 65 -11.33 6.24 6.58
N HIS A 66 -10.14 6.09 7.18
CA HIS A 66 -9.93 5.51 8.50
C HIS A 66 -10.47 4.09 8.69
N SER A 67 -10.81 3.37 7.61
CA SER A 67 -11.20 1.95 7.66
C SER A 67 -10.04 1.05 8.08
N ILE A 68 -8.80 1.52 7.88
CA ILE A 68 -7.55 0.87 8.25
C ILE A 68 -6.80 1.80 9.20
N THR A 69 -6.33 1.27 10.32
CA THR A 69 -5.57 2.02 11.33
C THR A 69 -4.08 1.75 11.20
N LYS A 70 -3.28 2.58 11.86
CA LYS A 70 -1.83 2.37 11.96
C LYS A 70 -1.46 1.01 12.56
N LYS A 71 -2.28 0.45 13.46
CA LYS A 71 -2.06 -0.86 14.06
C LYS A 71 -2.33 -2.02 13.09
N ASP A 72 -3.13 -1.78 12.06
CA ASP A 72 -3.40 -2.77 11.03
C ASP A 72 -2.24 -2.89 10.04
N LEU A 73 -1.32 -1.92 10.03
CA LEU A 73 -0.18 -1.81 9.12
C LEU A 73 1.19 -2.04 9.78
N ILE A 74 1.25 -2.26 11.11
CA ILE A 74 2.47 -2.45 11.92
C ILE A 74 2.33 -3.72 12.74
#